data_AF-A0A4U5PJX7-F1
#
_entry.id   AF-A0A4U5PJX7-F1
#
_cell.length_a   1.000
_cell.length_b   1.000
_cell.length_c   1.000
_cell.angle_alpha   90.00
_cell.angle_beta   90.00
_cell.angle_gamma   90.00
#
_symmetry.space_group_name_H-M   'P 1'
#
loop_
_entity.id
_entity.type
_entity.pdbx_description
1 polymer ?
#
loop_
_entity_poly.entity_id
_entity_poly.type
_entity_poly.pdbx_seq_one_letter_code
_entity_poly.pdbx_strand_id
1 'polypeptide(L)'
;MVVPSIYRFDLDSRTCEELSSARLTQARENHTTVAVETDDDKTLLVVIAGWNGREALDSVELFEVLPEEPWLQKVSENVVTSVPRNKAVALTLPPGNR
;
A
#
# COMPACT_ATOMS: atom_id res chain seq x y z
N MET A 1 -12.90 10.23 -10.81
CA MET A 1 -12.76 8.79 -11.13
C MET A 1 -11.67 8.27 -10.22
N VAL A 2 -11.93 7.22 -9.44
CA VAL A 2 -10.93 6.61 -8.57
C VAL A 2 -10.23 5.51 -9.37
N VAL A 3 -8.89 5.49 -9.36
CA VAL A 3 -8.07 4.53 -10.14
C VAL A 3 -7.23 3.64 -9.22
N PRO A 4 -6.87 2.41 -9.64
CA PRO A 4 -6.06 1.49 -8.85
C PRO A 4 -4.56 1.61 -9.11
N SER A 5 -4.13 2.59 -9.92
CA SER A 5 -2.73 2.77 -10.31
C SER A 5 -1.84 3.11 -9.12
N ILE A 6 -0.64 2.55 -9.10
CA ILE A 6 0.42 2.90 -8.17
C ILE A 6 1.51 3.62 -8.96
N TYR A 7 2.06 4.69 -8.38
CA TYR A 7 3.12 5.47 -9.00
C TYR A 7 4.42 5.32 -8.20
N ARG A 8 5.53 5.14 -8.92
CA ARG A 8 6.87 5.21 -8.36
C ARG A 8 7.45 6.58 -8.68
N PHE A 9 7.99 7.23 -7.66
CA PHE A 9 8.79 8.43 -7.83
C PHE A 9 10.26 8.07 -7.59
N ASP A 10 11.09 8.27 -8.60
CA ASP A 10 12.53 8.08 -8.52
C ASP A 10 13.19 9.40 -8.13
N LEU A 11 13.85 9.44 -6.97
CA LEU A 11 14.38 10.68 -6.41
C LEU A 11 15.56 11.26 -7.21
N ASP A 12 16.39 10.37 -7.76
CA ASP A 12 17.62 10.74 -8.46
C ASP A 12 17.30 11.32 -9.84
N SER A 13 16.46 10.62 -10.60
CA SER A 13 16.03 11.06 -11.94
C SER A 13 14.86 12.05 -11.91
N ARG A 14 14.19 12.20 -10.76
CA ARG A 14 12.97 13.02 -10.57
C ARG A 14 11.85 12.63 -11.52
N THR A 15 11.78 11.36 -11.88
CA THR A 15 10.73 10.82 -12.74
C THR A 15 9.61 10.23 -11.89
N CYS A 16 8.38 10.37 -12.37
CA CYS A 16 7.19 9.77 -11.78
C CYS A 16 6.55 8.89 -12.84
N GLU A 17 6.48 7.59 -12.60
CA GLU A 17 5.95 6.62 -13.55
C GLU A 17 4.84 5.79 -12.91
N GLU A 18 3.83 5.43 -13.70
CA GLU A 18 2.87 4.42 -13.30
C GLU A 18 3.55 3.04 -13.36
N LEU A 19 3.49 2.28 -12.28
CA LEU A 19 3.98 0.91 -12.26
C LEU A 19 3.02 0.02 -13.06
N SER A 20 3.47 -0.51 -14.19
CA SER A 20 2.68 -1.41 -15.03
C SER A 20 2.53 -2.81 -14.42
N SER A 21 3.51 -3.22 -13.62
CA SER A 21 3.62 -4.52 -12.93
C SER A 21 2.81 -4.63 -11.64
N ALA A 22 2.39 -3.50 -11.06
CA ALA A 22 1.73 -3.44 -9.76
C ALA A 22 0.50 -2.53 -9.78
N ARG A 23 -0.63 -3.05 -9.29
CA ARG A 23 -1.90 -2.32 -9.17
C ARG A 23 -2.62 -2.73 -7.89
N LEU A 24 -3.38 -1.80 -7.35
CA LEU A 24 -4.34 -2.09 -6.29
C LEU A 24 -5.44 -3.01 -6.84
N THR A 25 -5.92 -3.94 -6.01
CA THR A 25 -7.05 -4.82 -6.33
C THR A 25 -8.32 -3.99 -6.51
N GLN A 26 -8.49 -3.01 -5.62
CA GLN A 26 -9.62 -2.13 -5.58
C GLN A 26 -9.12 -0.70 -5.67
N ALA A 27 -9.65 0.04 -6.64
CA ALA A 27 -9.37 1.46 -6.78
C ALA A 27 -9.75 2.20 -5.48
N ARG A 28 -8.83 3.03 -4.97
CA ARG A 28 -9.04 3.75 -3.70
C ARG A 28 -8.30 5.10 -3.67
N GLU A 29 -8.98 6.13 -3.21
CA GLU A 29 -8.40 7.41 -2.81
C GLU A 29 -8.49 7.59 -1.29
N ASN A 30 -7.81 8.60 -0.74
CA ASN A 30 -7.79 8.86 0.71
C ASN A 30 -7.44 7.62 1.57
N HIS A 31 -6.67 6.70 1.03
CA HIS A 31 -6.12 5.58 1.78
C HIS A 31 -4.90 6.07 2.59
N THR A 32 -4.44 5.26 3.54
CA THR A 32 -3.17 5.48 4.24
C THR A 32 -2.15 4.49 3.72
N THR A 33 -0.93 4.95 3.48
CA THR A 33 0.21 4.07 3.19
C THR A 33 1.23 4.16 4.32
N VAL A 34 1.79 3.01 4.69
CA VAL A 34 2.92 2.93 5.62
C VAL A 34 3.91 1.89 5.14
N ALA A 35 5.20 2.16 5.30
CA ALA A 35 6.26 1.18 5.08
C ALA A 35 6.60 0.53 6.43
N VAL A 36 6.74 -0.80 6.45
CA VAL A 36 7.05 -1.59 7.63
C VAL A 36 8.20 -2.54 7.30
N GLU A 37 9.28 -2.45 8.05
CA GLU A 37 10.35 -3.45 8.01
C GLU A 37 9.92 -4.69 8.80
N THR A 38 10.26 -5.85 8.29
CA THR A 38 9.98 -7.17 8.87
C THR A 38 11.24 -7.74 9.52
N ASP A 39 11.10 -8.78 10.34
CA ASP A 39 12.24 -9.45 10.99
C ASP A 39 13.22 -10.09 9.99
N ASP A 40 12.80 -10.34 8.74
CA ASP A 40 13.62 -10.90 7.66
C ASP A 40 14.14 -9.82 6.68
N ASP A 41 14.31 -8.58 7.16
CA ASP A 41 14.85 -7.42 6.42
C ASP A 41 14.05 -7.03 5.17
N LYS A 42 12.82 -7.53 5.00
CA LYS A 42 11.92 -7.09 3.92
C LYS A 42 11.19 -5.84 4.34
N THR A 43 10.97 -4.95 3.37
CA THR A 43 10.08 -3.79 3.54
C THR A 43 8.73 -4.11 2.91
N LEU A 44 7.66 -4.00 3.70
CA LEU A 44 6.28 -4.11 3.25
C LEU A 44 5.65 -2.71 3.16
N LEU A 45 5.10 -2.37 1.99
CA LEU A 45 4.18 -1.26 1.82
C LEU A 45 2.77 -1.75 2.15
N VAL A 46 2.18 -1.19 3.20
CA VAL A 46 0.82 -1.50 3.66
C VAL A 46 -0.11 -0.37 3.25
N VAL A 47 -1.14 -0.69 2.47
CA VAL A 47 -2.17 0.24 1.99
C VAL A 47 -3.47 -0.03 2.74
N ILE A 48 -3.91 0.91 3.55
CA ILE A 48 -5.00 0.72 4.51
C ILE A 48 -6.23 1.53 4.11
N ALA A 49 -7.38 0.84 4.02
CA ALA A 49 -8.71 1.44 3.86
C ALA A 49 -8.78 2.40 2.64
N GLY A 50 -9.60 3.45 2.72
CA GLY A 50 -9.77 4.45 1.65
C GLY A 50 -11.22 4.57 1.18
N TRP A 51 -11.41 5.20 0.01
CA TRP A 51 -12.69 5.40 -0.63
C TRP A 51 -12.62 4.95 -2.09
N ASN A 52 -13.52 4.07 -2.53
CA ASN A 52 -13.48 3.52 -3.90
C ASN A 52 -14.31 4.32 -4.92
N GLY A 53 -14.84 5.48 -4.54
CA GLY A 53 -15.79 6.26 -5.34
C GLY A 53 -17.25 6.02 -4.98
N ARG A 54 -17.56 4.98 -4.20
CA ARG A 54 -18.91 4.60 -3.76
C ARG A 54 -19.04 4.43 -2.26
N GLU A 55 -18.05 3.83 -1.62
CA GLU A 55 -18.05 3.52 -0.19
C GLU A 55 -16.65 3.56 0.40
N ALA A 56 -16.60 3.71 1.74
CA ALA A 56 -15.37 3.57 2.48
C ALA A 56 -14.96 2.09 2.51
N LEU A 57 -13.65 1.84 2.51
CA LEU A 57 -13.08 0.49 2.51
C LEU A 57 -12.55 0.13 3.90
N ASP A 58 -12.64 -1.14 4.23
CA ASP A 58 -11.92 -1.77 5.34
C ASP A 58 -10.75 -2.64 4.86
N SER A 59 -10.65 -2.89 3.55
CA SER A 59 -9.60 -3.73 3.00
C SER A 59 -8.20 -3.13 3.17
N VAL A 60 -7.24 -4.00 3.47
CA VAL A 60 -5.81 -3.69 3.50
C VAL A 60 -5.11 -4.46 2.39
N GLU A 61 -4.22 -3.81 1.66
CA GLU A 61 -3.39 -4.45 0.63
C GLU A 61 -1.92 -4.32 1.03
N LEU A 62 -1.15 -5.41 0.87
CA LEU A 62 0.26 -5.46 1.20
C LEU A 62 1.08 -5.68 -0.07
N PHE A 63 2.20 -4.98 -0.17
CA PHE A 63 3.18 -5.17 -1.23
C PHE A 63 4.57 -5.29 -0.60
N GLU A 64 5.34 -6.29 -1.00
CA GLU A 64 6.77 -6.33 -0.75
C GLU A 64 7.46 -5.32 -1.67
N VAL A 65 8.30 -4.46 -1.09
CA VAL A 65 9.13 -3.51 -1.83
C VAL A 65 10.41 -4.21 -2.26
N LEU A 66 10.65 -4.24 -3.57
CA LEU A 66 11.79 -4.90 -4.18
C LEU A 66 12.88 -3.88 -4.55
N PRO A 67 14.17 -4.27 -4.52
CA PRO A 67 15.28 -3.38 -4.84
C PRO A 67 15.41 -3.05 -6.34
N GLU A 68 14.72 -3.80 -7.20
CA GLU A 68 14.71 -3.63 -8.65
C GLU A 68 13.30 -3.91 -9.21
N GLU A 69 13.11 -3.69 -10.52
CA GLU A 69 11.85 -4.00 -11.20
C GLU A 69 11.42 -5.45 -10.88
N PRO A 70 10.16 -5.72 -10.44
CA PRO A 70 8.96 -4.89 -10.60
C PRO A 70 8.71 -3.83 -9.52
N TRP A 71 9.65 -3.58 -8.60
CA TRP A 71 9.59 -2.63 -7.47
C TRP A 71 8.57 -2.96 -6.38
N LEU A 72 7.41 -3.49 -6.76
CA LEU A 72 6.38 -3.94 -5.83
C LEU A 72 5.90 -5.34 -6.25
N GLN A 73 5.90 -6.26 -5.29
CA GLN A 73 5.26 -7.55 -5.42
C GLN A 73 4.08 -7.64 -4.45
N LYS A 74 2.89 -7.89 -4.97
CA LYS A 74 1.70 -8.00 -4.14
C LYS A 74 1.78 -9.23 -3.24
N VAL A 75 1.56 -9.02 -1.95
CA VAL A 75 1.50 -10.09 -0.94
C VAL A 75 0.03 -10.46 -0.76
N SER A 76 -0.30 -11.74 -0.91
CA SER A 76 -1.67 -12.23 -0.84
C SER A 76 -2.06 -12.51 0.61
N GLU A 77 -2.60 -11.50 1.30
CA GLU A 77 -3.22 -11.69 2.61
C GLU A 77 -4.59 -10.98 2.69
N ASN A 78 -5.59 -11.68 3.21
CA ASN A 78 -6.93 -11.12 3.45
C ASN A 78 -6.94 -10.36 4.78
N VAL A 79 -6.33 -9.18 4.79
CA VAL A 79 -6.31 -8.30 5.97
C VAL A 79 -7.41 -7.23 5.82
N VAL A 80 -8.20 -7.05 6.87
CA VAL A 80 -9.25 -6.03 6.95
C VAL A 80 -9.14 -5.26 8.26
N THR A 81 -9.54 -3.98 8.24
CA THR A 81 -9.76 -3.18 9.45
C THR A 81 -11.10 -3.58 10.08
N SER A 82 -11.29 -3.23 11.36
CA SER A 82 -12.55 -3.53 12.07
C SER A 82 -13.74 -2.72 11.56
N VAL A 83 -13.47 -1.56 10.94
CA VAL A 83 -14.47 -0.66 10.37
C VAL A 83 -13.96 -0.04 9.07
N PRO A 84 -14.82 0.19 8.07
CA PRO A 84 -14.45 0.93 6.88
C PRO A 84 -14.11 2.39 7.18
N ARG A 85 -13.06 2.92 6.55
CA ARG A 85 -12.58 4.30 6.80
C ARG A 85 -12.15 5.01 5.53
N ASN A 86 -12.77 6.16 5.27
CA ASN A 86 -12.22 7.17 4.36
C ASN A 86 -11.18 7.99 5.15
N LYS A 87 -9.92 8.01 4.71
CA LYS A 87 -8.80 8.68 5.39
C LYS A 87 -8.54 8.12 6.79
N ALA A 88 -8.11 6.86 6.82
CA ALA A 88 -7.62 6.24 8.03
C ALA A 88 -6.36 6.95 8.57
N VAL A 89 -6.01 6.65 9.81
CA VAL A 89 -4.70 6.96 10.39
C VAL A 89 -4.11 5.63 10.80
N ALA A 90 -2.82 5.44 10.53
CA ALA A 90 -2.10 4.23 10.84
C ALA A 90 -0.94 4.53 11.78
N LEU A 91 -0.64 3.56 12.66
CA LEU A 91 0.56 3.51 13.46
C LEU A 91 1.30 2.23 13.08
N THR A 92 2.58 2.36 12.75
CA THR A 92 3.47 1.22 12.59
C THR A 92 4.29 1.07 13.87
N LEU A 93 4.42 -0.16 14.33
CA LEU A 93 5.31 -0.52 15.43
C LEU A 93 6.48 -1.32 14.84
N PRO A 94 7.70 -1.13 15.35
CA PRO A 94 8.84 -1.93 14.90
C PRO A 94 8.64 -3.41 15.28
N PRO A 95 9.30 -4.32 14.56
CA PRO A 95 9.31 -5.73 14.91
C PRO A 95 9.78 -5.96 16.36
N GLY A 96 9.23 -6.96 17.04
CA GLY A 96 9.59 -7.31 18.42
C GLY A 96 8.88 -6.54 19.55
N ASN A 97 8.04 -5.55 19.26
CA ASN A 97 7.19 -4.89 20.28
C ASN A 97 5.88 -5.67 20.55
N ARG A 98 5.98 -6.94 20.94
CA ARG A 98 4.85 -7.76 21.40
C ARG A 98 5.09 -8.33 22.79
#